data_AF-A0A418RG54-F1
#
_entry.id   AF-A0A418RG54-F1
#
_cell.length_a   1.000
_cell.length_b   1.000
_cell.length_c   1.000
_cell.angle_alpha   90.00
_cell.angle_beta   90.00
_cell.angle_gamma   90.00
#
_symmetry.space_group_name_H-M   'P 1'
#
loop_
_entity.id
_entity.type
_entity.pdbx_description
1 polymer ?
#
loop_
_entity_poly.entity_id
_entity_poly.type
_entity_poly.pdbx_seq_one_letter_code
_entity_poly.pdbx_strand_id
1 'polypeptide(L)'
;MPNVISRFIKSFRSFYQQLLEGNLHSKNILKLMLAILIINSNTAMAESAKALFSTADNFTNESTVKWIQVADIQTECNKQRAKFGAKPFSGPVKACSTWTKSIFGKDQCLVITEHKTSLHIIGHEIRHCFAGFWKGHEAD
;
A
#
# COMPACT_ATOMS: atom_id res chain seq x y z
N MET A 1 35.30 9.47 33.76
CA MET A 1 33.84 9.41 33.45
C MET A 1 33.52 8.01 32.96
N PRO A 2 32.62 7.24 33.60
CA PRO A 2 32.33 5.87 33.18
C PRO A 2 31.62 5.86 31.82
N ASN A 3 32.17 5.08 30.90
CA ASN A 3 31.84 5.00 29.49
C ASN A 3 30.35 4.60 29.29
N VAL A 4 29.56 5.43 28.60
CA VAL A 4 28.09 5.26 28.41
C VAL A 4 27.74 3.87 27.86
N ILE A 5 28.61 3.34 27.00
CA ILE A 5 28.52 1.99 26.41
C ILE A 5 28.51 0.90 27.50
N SER A 6 29.31 1.05 28.56
CA SER A 6 29.37 0.07 29.65
C SER A 6 28.09 0.01 30.48
N ARG A 7 27.37 1.14 30.60
CA ARG A 7 26.08 1.20 31.30
C ARG A 7 24.99 0.52 30.46
N PHE A 8 25.01 0.75 29.15
CA PHE A 8 24.07 0.13 28.23
C PHE A 8 24.22 -1.39 28.20
N ILE A 9 25.44 -1.91 28.09
CA ILE A 9 25.73 -3.36 28.07
C ILE A 9 25.28 -4.03 29.38
N LYS A 10 25.55 -3.42 30.54
CA LYS A 10 25.10 -3.95 31.83
C LYS A 10 23.57 -4.00 31.93
N SER A 11 22.89 -2.94 31.48
CA SER A 11 21.42 -2.89 31.50
C SER A 11 20.80 -3.91 30.55
N PHE A 12 21.38 -4.09 29.36
CA PHE A 12 20.92 -5.07 28.39
C PHE A 12 21.11 -6.51 28.89
N ARG A 13 22.26 -6.81 29.51
CA ARG A 13 22.55 -8.13 30.08
C ARG A 13 21.61 -8.46 31.24
N SER A 14 21.32 -7.49 32.11
CA SER A 14 20.36 -7.66 33.21
C SER A 14 18.95 -7.93 32.70
N PHE A 15 18.53 -7.23 31.64
CA PHE A 15 17.23 -7.44 31.01
C PHE A 15 17.11 -8.80 30.31
N TYR A 16 18.15 -9.24 29.60
CA TYR A 16 18.19 -10.54 28.93
C TYR A 16 18.13 -11.71 29.93
N GLN A 17 18.79 -11.59 31.08
CA GLN A 17 18.70 -12.58 32.16
C GLN A 17 17.29 -12.66 32.77
N GLN A 18 16.61 -11.52 32.97
CA GLN A 18 15.21 -11.51 33.44
C GLN A 18 14.23 -12.15 32.45
N LEU A 19 14.50 -12.06 31.14
CA LEU A 19 13.73 -12.72 30.09
C LEU A 19 13.92 -14.24 30.10
N LEU A 20 15.14 -14.72 30.32
CA LEU A 20 15.45 -16.15 30.37
C LEU A 20 14.94 -16.83 31.64
N GLU A 21 14.92 -16.12 32.77
CA GLU A 21 14.48 -16.66 34.07
C GLU A 21 12.96 -16.63 34.27
N GLY A 22 12.17 -16.22 33.26
CA GLY A 22 10.70 -16.19 33.35
C GLY A 22 10.13 -15.20 34.38
N ASN A 23 10.97 -14.34 34.95
CA ASN A 23 10.62 -13.44 36.06
C ASN A 23 10.22 -12.04 35.54
N LEU A 24 9.34 -12.04 34.52
CA LEU A 24 8.98 -10.83 33.78
C LEU A 24 7.82 -10.09 34.48
N HIS A 25 8.17 -9.14 35.36
CA HIS A 25 7.19 -8.28 36.02
C HIS A 25 6.36 -7.47 35.01
N SER A 26 5.09 -7.20 35.30
CA SER A 26 4.12 -6.55 34.39
C SER A 26 4.60 -5.24 33.75
N LYS A 27 5.44 -4.48 34.46
CA LYS A 27 6.06 -3.24 33.95
C LYS A 27 7.09 -3.49 32.82
N ASN A 28 7.79 -4.63 32.84
CA ASN A 28 8.73 -5.02 31.78
C ASN A 28 8.00 -5.61 30.57
N ILE A 29 6.87 -6.29 30.79
CA ILE A 29 5.98 -6.76 29.72
C ILE A 29 5.38 -5.55 28.97
N LEU A 30 4.89 -4.53 29.68
CA LEU A 30 4.34 -3.33 29.07
C LEU A 30 5.38 -2.58 28.22
N LYS A 31 6.63 -2.48 28.71
CA LYS A 31 7.75 -1.89 27.94
C LYS A 31 8.06 -2.69 26.67
N LEU A 32 8.03 -4.03 26.76
CA LEU A 32 8.25 -4.90 25.61
C LEU A 32 7.13 -4.76 24.57
N MET A 33 5.87 -4.75 25.00
CA MET A 33 4.73 -4.55 24.11
C MET A 33 4.75 -3.18 23.44
N LEU A 34 5.13 -2.12 24.17
CA LEU A 34 5.28 -0.78 23.61
C LEU A 34 6.42 -0.71 22.60
N ALA A 35 7.56 -1.37 22.87
CA ALA A 35 8.66 -1.45 21.92
C ALA A 35 8.26 -2.21 20.64
N ILE A 36 7.53 -3.32 20.76
CA ILE A 36 7.00 -4.07 19.63
C ILE A 36 6.02 -3.20 18.82
N LEU A 37 5.14 -2.45 19.48
CA LEU A 37 4.19 -1.56 18.81
C LEU A 37 4.91 -0.49 17.98
N ILE A 38 5.94 0.15 18.54
CA ILE A 38 6.74 1.19 17.86
C ILE A 38 7.48 0.63 16.65
N ILE A 39 7.98 -0.61 16.72
CA ILE A 39 8.68 -1.26 15.59
C ILE A 39 7.70 -1.54 14.44
N ASN A 40 6.45 -1.93 14.73
CA ASN A 40 5.44 -2.25 13.72
C ASN A 40 4.80 -1.03 13.05
N SER A 41 4.89 0.17 13.64
CA SER A 41 4.29 1.38 13.07
C SER A 41 4.99 1.95 11.82
N ASN A 42 6.15 1.41 11.43
CA ASN A 42 6.97 1.97 10.35
C ASN A 42 6.66 1.43 8.94
N THR A 43 5.64 0.58 8.76
CA THR A 43 5.33 -0.02 7.45
C THR A 43 4.08 0.55 6.77
N ALA A 44 3.68 1.78 7.10
CA ALA A 44 2.73 2.52 6.28
C ALA A 44 3.47 3.20 5.13
N MET A 45 3.73 2.45 4.05
CA MET A 45 4.28 3.02 2.82
C MET A 45 3.19 3.79 2.08
N ALA A 46 3.00 5.06 2.44
CA ALA A 46 2.27 5.98 1.57
C ALA A 46 3.13 6.29 0.35
N GLU A 47 2.65 5.99 -0.87
CA GLU A 47 3.31 6.45 -2.09
C GLU A 47 3.30 7.99 -2.12
N SER A 48 4.47 8.59 -1.95
CA SER A 48 4.61 10.05 -2.08
C SER A 48 4.48 10.45 -3.55
N ALA A 49 3.85 11.58 -3.85
CA ALA A 49 3.82 12.16 -5.19
C ALA A 49 5.22 12.43 -5.79
N LYS A 50 6.28 12.41 -4.96
CA LYS A 50 7.68 12.57 -5.38
C LYS A 50 8.47 11.26 -5.39
N ALA A 51 7.86 10.14 -4.99
CA ALA A 51 8.51 8.85 -5.02
C ALA A 51 8.83 8.48 -6.47
N LEU A 52 10.08 8.12 -6.73
CA LEU A 52 10.48 7.58 -8.02
C LEU A 52 9.97 6.15 -8.16
N PHE A 53 9.56 5.76 -9.36
CA PHE A 53 9.18 4.39 -9.70
C PHE A 53 9.94 3.91 -10.94
N SER A 54 10.19 2.60 -11.05
CA SER A 54 10.83 2.01 -12.22
C SER A 54 9.85 1.92 -13.40
N THR A 55 10.33 2.22 -14.60
CA THR A 55 9.60 2.03 -15.87
C THR A 55 10.16 0.88 -16.70
N ALA A 56 11.12 0.12 -16.16
CA ALA A 56 11.80 -0.94 -16.89
C ALA A 56 10.87 -2.10 -17.27
N ASP A 57 9.88 -2.38 -16.43
CA ASP A 57 8.97 -3.52 -16.56
C ASP A 57 7.54 -3.09 -16.90
N ASN A 58 7.37 -2.02 -17.68
CA ASN A 58 6.05 -1.59 -18.13
C ASN A 58 5.33 -2.71 -18.91
N PHE A 59 4.06 -2.93 -18.57
CA PHE A 59 3.18 -3.85 -19.30
C PHE A 59 2.96 -3.42 -20.76
N THR A 60 2.89 -2.12 -21.02
CA THR A 60 2.82 -1.57 -22.38
C THR A 60 3.56 -0.24 -22.49
N ASN A 61 4.06 0.06 -23.69
CA ASN A 61 4.66 1.35 -24.04
C ASN A 61 3.65 2.37 -24.58
N GLU A 62 2.47 1.90 -25.01
CA GLU A 62 1.40 2.72 -25.57
C GLU A 62 0.04 2.23 -25.08
N SER A 63 -0.84 3.15 -24.73
CA SER A 63 -2.22 2.83 -24.35
C SER A 63 -3.16 3.97 -24.74
N THR A 64 -4.38 3.61 -25.14
CA THR A 64 -5.49 4.57 -25.17
C THR A 64 -6.15 4.56 -23.80
N VAL A 65 -6.26 5.73 -23.17
CA VAL A 65 -6.93 5.88 -21.87
C VAL A 65 -8.34 6.40 -22.09
N LYS A 66 -9.34 5.67 -21.59
CA LYS A 66 -10.69 6.16 -21.37
C LYS A 66 -10.82 6.60 -19.93
N TRP A 67 -11.10 7.87 -19.70
CA TRP A 67 -11.34 8.39 -18.36
C TRP A 67 -12.81 8.73 -18.18
N ILE A 68 -13.46 8.14 -17.17
CA ILE A 68 -14.84 8.44 -16.79
C ILE A 68 -14.92 8.92 -15.34
N GLN A 69 -15.92 9.73 -15.04
CA GLN A 69 -16.21 10.22 -13.70
C GLN A 69 -17.56 9.67 -13.23
N VAL A 70 -17.62 9.27 -11.96
CA VAL A 70 -18.82 8.67 -11.36
C VAL A 70 -19.15 9.29 -10.00
N ALA A 71 -20.39 9.11 -9.57
CA ALA A 71 -20.84 9.56 -8.25
C ALA A 71 -20.47 8.56 -7.15
N ASP A 72 -20.55 7.25 -7.44
CA ASP A 72 -20.20 6.17 -6.52
C ASP A 72 -19.01 5.38 -7.08
N ILE A 73 -17.81 5.79 -6.67
CA ILE A 73 -16.56 5.19 -7.15
C ILE A 73 -16.39 3.76 -6.65
N GLN A 74 -16.80 3.48 -5.42
CA GLN A 74 -16.65 2.17 -4.81
C GLN A 74 -17.44 1.11 -5.57
N THR A 75 -18.72 1.41 -5.83
CA THR A 75 -19.62 0.49 -6.53
C THR A 75 -19.15 0.25 -7.96
N GLU A 76 -18.80 1.30 -8.70
CA GLU A 76 -18.40 1.13 -10.11
C GLU A 76 -17.06 0.39 -10.21
N CYS A 77 -16.09 0.69 -9.34
CA CYS A 77 -14.81 -0.01 -9.31
C CYS A 77 -14.95 -1.50 -8.94
N ASN A 78 -15.78 -1.83 -7.94
CA ASN A 78 -16.09 -3.22 -7.59
C ASN A 78 -16.78 -3.95 -8.73
N LYS A 79 -17.71 -3.29 -9.44
CA LYS A 79 -18.39 -3.83 -10.61
C LYS A 79 -17.42 -4.12 -11.76
N GLN A 80 -16.45 -3.25 -12.02
CA GLN A 80 -15.43 -3.54 -13.04
C GLN A 80 -14.57 -4.74 -12.66
N ARG A 81 -14.15 -4.86 -11.39
CA ARG A 81 -13.41 -6.03 -10.89
C ARG A 81 -14.21 -7.32 -11.02
N ALA A 82 -15.51 -7.27 -10.72
CA ALA A 82 -16.39 -8.43 -10.84
C ALA A 82 -16.47 -8.97 -12.27
N LYS A 83 -16.37 -8.12 -13.30
CA LYS A 83 -16.34 -8.56 -14.72
C LYS A 83 -15.17 -9.50 -15.03
N PHE A 84 -14.10 -9.40 -14.25
CA PHE A 84 -12.89 -10.23 -14.40
C PHE A 84 -12.78 -11.31 -13.31
N GLY A 85 -13.87 -11.56 -12.56
CA GLY A 85 -13.88 -12.55 -11.48
C GLY A 85 -13.05 -12.18 -10.25
N ALA A 86 -12.63 -10.92 -10.13
CA ALA A 86 -11.89 -10.46 -8.97
C ALA A 86 -12.82 -10.12 -7.80
N LYS A 87 -12.34 -10.37 -6.57
CA LYS A 87 -13.02 -9.96 -5.35
C LYS A 87 -13.15 -8.42 -5.30
N PRO A 88 -14.22 -7.90 -4.64
CA PRO A 88 -14.34 -6.47 -4.38
C PRO A 88 -13.14 -5.96 -3.56
N PHE A 89 -12.88 -4.66 -3.62
CA PHE A 89 -11.90 -4.02 -2.77
C PHE A 89 -12.27 -4.18 -1.29
N SER A 90 -11.27 -4.39 -0.45
CA SER A 90 -11.41 -4.57 1.01
C SER A 90 -11.64 -3.26 1.75
N GLY A 91 -11.31 -2.13 1.13
CA GLY A 91 -11.42 -0.79 1.69
C GLY A 91 -12.04 0.22 0.73
N PRO A 92 -12.25 1.46 1.22
CA PRO A 92 -12.69 2.58 0.38
C PRO A 92 -11.66 2.81 -0.73
N VAL A 93 -12.13 3.09 -1.95
CA VAL A 93 -11.27 3.49 -3.07
C VAL A 93 -11.58 4.91 -3.50
N LYS A 94 -10.56 5.65 -3.94
CA LYS A 94 -10.72 7.00 -4.52
C LYS A 94 -10.73 7.04 -6.04
N ALA A 95 -10.17 6.01 -6.67
CA ALA A 95 -10.20 5.79 -8.10
C ALA A 95 -9.91 4.31 -8.39
N CYS A 96 -10.05 3.92 -9.65
CA CYS A 96 -9.49 2.65 -10.11
C CYS A 96 -9.22 2.67 -11.61
N SER A 97 -8.34 1.78 -12.04
CA SER A 97 -8.02 1.55 -13.44
C SER A 97 -8.17 0.07 -13.78
N THR A 98 -8.61 -0.21 -15.01
CA THR A 98 -8.78 -1.57 -15.50
C THR A 98 -8.56 -1.64 -17.00
N TRP A 99 -8.04 -2.77 -17.48
CA TRP A 99 -7.91 -3.03 -18.91
C TRP A 99 -9.17 -3.68 -19.45
N THR A 100 -9.86 -3.00 -20.35
CA THR A 100 -10.97 -3.59 -21.08
C THR A 100 -10.43 -4.36 -22.26
N LYS A 101 -10.64 -5.68 -22.26
CA LYS A 101 -10.31 -6.54 -23.39
C LYS A 101 -11.38 -6.43 -24.46
N SER A 102 -11.00 -6.03 -25.67
CA SER A 102 -11.92 -6.01 -26.79
C SER A 102 -11.74 -7.26 -27.65
N ILE A 103 -12.84 -7.92 -28.00
CA ILE A 103 -12.83 -9.12 -28.87
C ILE A 103 -12.58 -8.73 -30.34
N PHE A 104 -12.92 -7.49 -30.71
CA PHE A 104 -12.89 -7.00 -32.11
C PHE A 104 -12.21 -5.64 -32.25
N GLY A 105 -11.49 -5.16 -31.22
CA GLY A 105 -10.88 -3.84 -31.20
C GLY A 105 -9.59 -3.81 -30.41
N LYS A 106 -9.01 -2.62 -30.24
CA LYS A 106 -7.80 -2.44 -29.43
C LYS A 106 -8.15 -2.49 -27.95
N ASP A 107 -7.26 -3.10 -27.17
CA ASP A 107 -7.34 -3.05 -25.72
C ASP A 107 -7.22 -1.60 -25.24
N GLN A 108 -8.03 -1.22 -24.26
CA GLN A 108 -8.11 0.14 -23.74
C GLN A 108 -7.98 0.12 -22.22
N CYS A 109 -7.25 1.07 -21.65
CA CYS A 109 -7.25 1.28 -20.21
C CYS A 109 -8.40 2.20 -19.82
N LEU A 110 -9.28 1.74 -18.94
CA LEU A 110 -10.36 2.51 -18.35
C LEU A 110 -9.92 3.02 -16.98
N VAL A 111 -9.89 4.34 -16.81
CA VAL A 111 -9.68 5.04 -15.54
C VAL A 111 -11.02 5.57 -15.05
N ILE A 112 -11.34 5.33 -13.79
CA ILE A 112 -12.58 5.76 -13.14
C ILE A 112 -12.21 6.59 -11.92
N THR A 113 -12.75 7.80 -11.82
CA THR A 113 -12.56 8.68 -10.65
C THR A 113 -13.89 9.21 -10.14
N GLU A 114 -13.90 9.79 -8.94
CA GLU A 114 -14.97 10.69 -8.53
C GLU A 114 -15.01 11.95 -9.43
N HIS A 115 -16.13 12.66 -9.44
CA HIS A 115 -16.28 13.95 -10.16
C HIS A 115 -15.30 15.03 -9.69
N LYS A 116 -14.76 14.90 -8.48
CA LYS A 116 -13.69 15.74 -7.94
C LYS A 116 -12.50 14.83 -7.66
N THR A 117 -11.41 15.04 -8.39
CA THR A 117 -10.18 14.24 -8.23
C THR A 117 -8.96 15.16 -8.20
N SER A 118 -7.82 14.63 -7.77
CA SER A 118 -6.56 15.35 -7.75
C SER A 118 -5.62 14.85 -8.86
N LEU A 119 -4.64 15.67 -9.22
CA LEU A 119 -3.59 15.27 -10.17
C LEU A 119 -2.83 14.02 -9.68
N HIS A 120 -2.66 13.88 -8.37
CA HIS A 120 -2.01 12.72 -7.77
C HIS A 120 -2.82 11.44 -8.00
N ILE A 121 -4.13 11.47 -7.73
CA ILE A 121 -5.02 10.32 -7.91
C ILE A 121 -5.06 9.89 -9.39
N ILE A 122 -5.31 10.84 -10.30
CA ILE A 122 -5.35 10.47 -11.73
C ILE A 122 -3.99 10.02 -12.25
N GLY A 123 -2.88 10.63 -11.79
CA GLY A 123 -1.53 10.22 -12.17
C GLY A 123 -1.21 8.80 -11.72
N HIS A 124 -1.63 8.43 -10.50
CA HIS A 124 -1.51 7.08 -9.96
C HIS A 124 -2.27 6.06 -10.84
N GLU A 125 -3.51 6.36 -11.21
CA GLU A 125 -4.29 5.46 -12.09
C GLU A 125 -3.76 5.38 -13.52
N ILE A 126 -3.25 6.48 -14.06
CA ILE A 126 -2.60 6.45 -15.38
C ILE A 126 -1.35 5.57 -15.33
N ARG A 127 -0.56 5.61 -14.25
CA ARG A 127 0.61 4.73 -14.10
C ARG A 127 0.21 3.26 -14.16
N HIS A 128 -0.88 2.86 -13.49
CA HIS A 128 -1.40 1.48 -13.54
C HIS A 128 -1.76 1.02 -14.96
N CYS A 129 -2.16 1.95 -15.85
CA CYS A 129 -2.36 1.60 -17.26
C CYS A 129 -1.05 1.13 -17.92
N PHE A 130 0.09 1.76 -17.63
CA PHE A 130 1.38 1.42 -18.26
C PHE A 130 2.14 0.33 -17.54
N ALA A 131 2.18 0.35 -16.22
CA ALA A 131 2.83 -0.68 -15.40
C ALA A 131 2.07 -2.01 -15.42
N GLY A 132 0.79 -1.97 -15.82
CA GLY A 132 -0.11 -3.11 -15.74
C GLY A 132 -0.71 -3.24 -14.34
N PHE A 133 -1.77 -4.04 -14.26
CA PHE A 133 -2.45 -4.30 -12.99
C PHE A 133 -1.48 -5.02 -12.04
N TRP A 134 -1.08 -4.37 -10.95
CA TRP A 134 -0.39 -5.07 -9.86
C TRP A 134 -1.30 -6.21 -9.39
N LYS A 135 -0.86 -7.45 -9.57
CA LYS A 135 -1.57 -8.62 -9.08
C LYS A 135 -1.59 -8.60 -7.56
N GLY A 136 -2.63 -7.97 -7.02
CA GLY A 136 -3.00 -8.01 -5.61
C GLY A 136 -2.14 -7.10 -4.74
N HIS A 137 -2.53 -5.85 -4.59
CA HIS A 137 -2.56 -5.12 -3.32
C HIS A 137 -3.48 -3.89 -3.47
N GLU A 138 -3.96 -3.39 -2.34
CA GLU A 138 -5.06 -2.45 -2.09
C GLU A 138 -5.05 -1.19 -2.99
N ALA A 139 -6.17 -0.70 -3.52
CA ALA A 139 -7.06 0.28 -2.87
C ALA A 139 -6.30 1.33 -2.03
N ASP A 140 -5.99 2.48 -2.64
CA ASP A 140 -5.74 3.74 -1.92
C ASP A 140 -7.06 4.32 -1.36
#